data_AF-A0AAV9J805-F1
#
_entry.id   AF-A0AAV9J805-F1
#
_cell.length_a   1.000
_cell.length_b   1.000
_cell.length_c   1.000
_cell.angle_alpha   90.00
_cell.angle_beta   90.00
_cell.angle_gamma   90.00
#
_symmetry.space_group_name_H-M   'P 1'
#
loop_
_entity.id
_entity.type
_entity.pdbx_description
1 polymer ?
#
loop_
_entity_poly.entity_id
_entity_poly.type
_entity_poly.pdbx_seq_one_letter_code
_entity_poly.pdbx_strand_id
1 'polypeptide(L)'
;MLAAQGKLGYHVELDYQAASGLSERERALDDTVLSELLESTHREVDCQVCYNLMLDPVTTYCGHTLCRKCLARVLDHTHHCPVCRRGMAIPPLQQTRSNVTLVKLLNGLCPDAVAARAEAVFEEEREGTGDLDVPLFVCTLGFPNQLTFLRIFEPRYRLMIRRALEGNGEFGMLMYNRYLEPQGDLGPVHFYHYGIMLRILHTQTLADGTNLVESRGMYRFRVKAHGVRDGYGVGNVERFDDVPLAEEERIEAEETSLPAAGEGDMTGQINRMPTCALVALGQDFVTRMQARSANWLQQRVLDVHGQPPDDAALFPYWFASVLPISEEEKYKLMGTTTVRERLKVTASWIRRIESQRW
;
A
#
# COMPACT_ATOMS: atom_id res chain seq x y z
N MET A 1 -21.73 -19.65 -52.59
CA MET A 1 -22.99 -20.43 -52.56
C MET A 1 -22.91 -21.80 -51.83
N LEU A 2 -21.89 -22.08 -51.00
CA LEU A 2 -21.81 -23.31 -50.19
C LEU A 2 -22.40 -23.14 -48.77
N ALA A 3 -22.22 -21.95 -48.17
CA ALA A 3 -22.80 -21.60 -46.87
C ALA A 3 -24.34 -21.59 -46.88
N ALA A 4 -24.95 -20.97 -47.89
CA ALA A 4 -26.41 -20.95 -48.07
C ALA A 4 -27.04 -22.34 -48.30
N GLN A 5 -26.23 -23.34 -48.68
CA GLN A 5 -26.67 -24.72 -48.88
C GLN A 5 -26.39 -25.62 -47.68
N GLY A 6 -25.84 -25.08 -46.57
CA GLY A 6 -25.49 -25.86 -45.37
C GLY A 6 -24.35 -26.86 -45.59
N LYS A 7 -23.55 -26.69 -46.64
CA LYS A 7 -22.46 -27.62 -47.02
C LYS A 7 -21.08 -27.16 -46.56
N LEU A 8 -21.02 -26.14 -45.71
CA LEU A 8 -19.76 -25.64 -45.17
C LEU A 8 -19.40 -26.43 -43.89
N GLY A 9 -18.29 -27.15 -43.91
CA GLY A 9 -17.82 -27.89 -42.74
C GLY A 9 -17.31 -26.95 -41.64
N TYR A 10 -17.51 -27.31 -40.37
CA TYR A 10 -17.08 -26.53 -39.19
C TYR A 10 -15.59 -26.16 -39.21
N HIS A 11 -14.72 -27.03 -39.75
CA HIS A 11 -13.27 -26.81 -39.79
C HIS A 11 -12.77 -26.05 -41.02
N VAL A 12 -13.66 -25.59 -41.90
CA VAL A 12 -13.27 -24.89 -43.12
C VAL A 12 -12.93 -23.44 -42.77
N GLU A 13 -11.64 -23.08 -42.84
CA GLU A 13 -11.22 -21.67 -42.81
C GLU A 13 -11.65 -20.99 -44.11
N LEU A 14 -12.45 -19.92 -43.97
CA LEU A 14 -12.85 -19.07 -45.08
C LEU A 14 -11.80 -17.98 -45.23
N ASP A 15 -11.08 -18.00 -46.35
CA ASP A 15 -10.16 -16.93 -46.70
C ASP A 15 -10.92 -15.87 -47.51
N TYR A 16 -11.11 -14.68 -46.92
CA TYR A 16 -11.79 -13.58 -47.59
C TYR A 16 -10.78 -12.83 -48.45
N GLN A 17 -10.78 -13.10 -49.75
CA GLN A 17 -10.04 -12.27 -50.69
C GLN A 17 -10.77 -10.95 -50.88
N ALA A 18 -10.19 -9.86 -50.36
CA ALA A 18 -10.66 -8.52 -50.66
C ALA A 18 -10.75 -8.35 -52.18
N ALA A 19 -11.94 -8.04 -52.69
CA ALA A 19 -12.12 -7.85 -54.12
C ALA A 19 -11.25 -6.67 -54.59
N SER A 20 -10.21 -6.94 -55.36
CA SER A 20 -9.39 -5.90 -55.97
C SER A 20 -10.24 -5.18 -57.03
N GLY A 21 -10.54 -3.90 -56.82
CA GLY A 21 -11.29 -3.07 -57.77
C GLY A 21 -12.74 -2.74 -57.40
N LEU A 22 -13.10 -2.73 -56.11
CA LEU A 22 -14.41 -2.28 -55.65
C LEU A 22 -14.75 -0.89 -56.21
N SER A 23 -15.91 -0.77 -56.84
CA SER A 23 -16.49 0.51 -57.24
C SER A 23 -16.73 1.37 -56.00
N GLU A 24 -16.78 2.71 -56.17
CA GLU A 24 -17.10 3.63 -55.05
C GLU A 24 -18.44 3.27 -54.38
N ARG A 25 -19.39 2.74 -55.16
CA ARG A 25 -20.70 2.32 -54.67
C ARG A 25 -20.63 1.08 -53.77
N GLU A 26 -19.74 0.13 -54.07
CA GLU A 26 -19.55 -1.07 -53.22
C GLU A 26 -18.82 -0.70 -51.94
N ARG A 27 -17.82 0.18 -52.00
CA ARG A 27 -17.17 0.73 -50.79
C ARG A 27 -18.16 1.47 -49.88
N ALA A 28 -18.99 2.33 -50.45
CA ALA A 28 -20.02 3.03 -49.68
C ALA A 28 -21.04 2.07 -49.04
N LEU A 29 -21.37 0.96 -49.72
CA LEU A 29 -22.23 -0.07 -49.15
C LEU A 29 -21.53 -0.81 -47.99
N ASP A 30 -20.27 -1.20 -48.15
CA ASP A 30 -19.48 -1.86 -47.11
C ASP A 30 -19.36 -0.96 -45.87
N ASP A 31 -19.07 0.34 -46.05
CA ASP A 31 -18.99 1.32 -44.97
C ASP A 31 -20.34 1.47 -44.24
N THR A 32 -21.45 1.49 -45.00
CA THR A 32 -22.80 1.60 -44.43
C THR A 32 -23.15 0.35 -43.61
N VAL A 33 -22.91 -0.84 -44.17
CA VAL A 33 -23.17 -2.13 -43.51
C VAL A 33 -22.30 -2.29 -42.26
N LEU A 34 -21.04 -1.89 -42.32
CA LEU A 34 -20.14 -1.89 -41.15
C LEU A 34 -20.67 -0.95 -40.07
N SER A 35 -21.12 0.26 -40.45
CA SER A 35 -21.67 1.23 -39.50
C SER A 35 -22.95 0.71 -38.80
N GLU A 36 -23.88 0.11 -39.56
CA GLU A 36 -25.09 -0.52 -39.00
C GLU A 36 -24.76 -1.71 -38.08
N LEU A 37 -23.77 -2.53 -38.45
CA LEU A 37 -23.26 -3.62 -37.61
C LEU A 37 -22.64 -3.08 -36.31
N LEU A 38 -21.86 -2.01 -36.37
CA LEU A 38 -21.27 -1.40 -35.19
C LEU A 38 -22.34 -0.83 -34.25
N GLU A 39 -23.33 -0.12 -34.80
CA GLU A 39 -24.42 0.47 -34.01
C GLU A 39 -25.30 -0.60 -33.34
N SER A 40 -25.58 -1.69 -34.04
CA SER A 40 -26.35 -2.81 -33.48
C SER A 40 -25.58 -3.64 -32.45
N THR A 41 -24.26 -3.76 -32.59
CA THR A 41 -23.41 -4.57 -31.69
C THR A 41 -22.90 -3.80 -30.47
N HIS A 42 -22.84 -2.46 -30.52
CA HIS A 42 -22.29 -1.62 -29.45
C HIS A 42 -22.85 -1.96 -28.06
N ARG A 43 -24.17 -2.13 -27.94
CA ARG A 43 -24.83 -2.41 -26.65
C ARG A 43 -24.48 -3.78 -26.05
N GLU A 44 -24.13 -4.74 -26.91
CA GLU A 44 -23.77 -6.10 -26.50
C GLU A 44 -22.32 -6.19 -26.02
N VAL A 45 -21.50 -5.19 -26.35
CA VAL A 45 -20.09 -5.11 -25.95
C VAL A 45 -19.83 -4.09 -24.84
N ASP A 46 -20.89 -3.50 -24.29
CA ASP A 46 -20.82 -2.61 -23.13
C ASP A 46 -20.75 -3.40 -21.82
N CYS A 47 -19.88 -2.92 -20.92
CA CYS A 47 -19.75 -3.45 -19.58
C CYS A 47 -20.98 -3.09 -18.73
N GLN A 48 -21.61 -4.10 -18.13
CA GLN A 48 -22.82 -3.92 -17.31
C GLN A 48 -22.59 -3.24 -15.94
N VAL A 49 -21.37 -2.73 -15.68
CA VAL A 49 -21.03 -2.00 -14.45
C VAL A 49 -20.71 -0.54 -14.75
N CYS A 50 -19.88 -0.27 -15.75
CA CYS A 50 -19.53 1.10 -16.14
C CYS A 50 -20.31 1.63 -17.35
N TYR A 51 -21.17 0.80 -17.95
CA TYR A 51 -22.02 1.13 -19.10
C TYR A 51 -21.25 1.77 -20.27
N ASN A 52 -20.02 1.31 -20.48
CA ASN A 52 -19.13 1.72 -21.55
C ASN A 52 -18.50 0.49 -22.18
N LEU A 53 -17.92 0.66 -23.37
CA LEU A 53 -17.20 -0.37 -24.10
C LEU A 53 -16.25 -1.15 -23.19
N MET A 54 -16.34 -2.48 -23.24
CA MET A 54 -15.54 -3.34 -22.39
C MET A 54 -14.04 -3.18 -22.65
N LEU A 55 -13.29 -2.76 -21.64
CA LEU A 55 -11.82 -2.70 -21.66
C LEU A 55 -11.25 -3.86 -20.84
N ASP A 56 -10.40 -4.68 -21.47
CA ASP A 56 -9.87 -5.92 -20.91
C ASP A 56 -10.98 -6.82 -20.30
N PRO A 57 -11.89 -7.35 -21.15
CA PRO A 57 -13.07 -8.09 -20.71
C PRO A 57 -12.70 -9.40 -20.00
N VAL A 58 -13.26 -9.63 -18.81
CA VAL A 58 -13.12 -10.88 -18.06
C VAL A 58 -14.48 -11.56 -17.95
N THR A 59 -14.58 -12.79 -18.45
CA THR A 59 -15.80 -13.60 -18.37
C THR A 59 -15.80 -14.44 -17.09
N THR A 60 -16.81 -14.24 -16.26
CA THR A 60 -17.00 -14.97 -15.00
C THR A 60 -17.58 -16.37 -15.23
N TYR A 61 -17.50 -17.26 -14.23
CA TYR A 61 -18.06 -18.63 -14.30
C TYR A 61 -19.58 -18.67 -14.54
N CYS A 62 -20.29 -17.58 -14.23
CA CYS A 62 -21.71 -17.46 -14.50
C CYS A 62 -22.03 -16.98 -15.92
N GLY A 63 -21.02 -16.78 -16.77
CA GLY A 63 -21.14 -16.38 -18.18
C GLY A 63 -21.15 -14.87 -18.42
N HIS A 64 -21.25 -14.04 -17.38
CA HIS A 64 -21.23 -12.58 -17.54
C HIS A 64 -19.82 -12.05 -17.73
N THR A 65 -19.67 -11.11 -18.66
CA THR A 65 -18.41 -10.45 -18.98
C THR A 65 -18.44 -8.99 -18.56
N LEU A 66 -17.36 -8.54 -17.93
CA LEU A 66 -17.19 -7.18 -17.41
C LEU A 66 -15.77 -6.70 -17.70
N CYS A 67 -15.51 -5.39 -17.69
CA CYS A 67 -14.12 -4.89 -17.68
C CYS A 67 -13.38 -5.48 -16.47
N ARG A 68 -12.10 -5.84 -16.62
CA ARG A 68 -11.27 -6.32 -15.50
C ARG A 68 -11.34 -5.40 -14.29
N LYS A 69 -11.17 -4.09 -14.50
CA LYS A 69 -11.23 -3.08 -13.43
C LYS A 69 -12.62 -2.99 -12.78
N CYS A 70 -13.70 -3.15 -13.55
CA CYS A 70 -15.06 -3.17 -13.02
C CYS A 70 -15.30 -4.41 -12.16
N LEU A 71 -14.87 -5.58 -12.64
CA LEU A 71 -14.95 -6.82 -11.86
C LEU A 71 -14.11 -6.73 -10.57
N ALA A 72 -12.92 -6.13 -10.65
CA ALA A 72 -12.07 -5.88 -9.48
C ALA A 72 -12.77 -5.05 -8.40
N ARG A 73 -13.36 -3.91 -8.81
CA ARG A 73 -14.11 -3.04 -7.90
C ARG A 73 -15.30 -3.76 -7.25
N VAL A 74 -16.03 -4.58 -8.01
CA VAL A 74 -17.15 -5.36 -7.46
C VAL A 74 -16.66 -6.38 -6.43
N LEU A 75 -15.57 -7.10 -6.74
CA LEU A 75 -14.96 -8.10 -5.85
C LEU A 75 -14.35 -7.53 -4.57
N ASP A 76 -14.13 -6.21 -4.50
CA ASP A 76 -13.72 -5.56 -3.26
C ASP A 76 -14.86 -5.53 -2.23
N HIS A 77 -16.11 -5.45 -2.68
CA HIS A 77 -17.27 -5.32 -1.81
C HIS A 77 -18.12 -6.59 -1.70
N THR A 78 -18.16 -7.42 -2.75
CA THR A 78 -19.02 -8.61 -2.78
C THR A 78 -18.43 -9.72 -3.65
N HIS A 79 -18.60 -10.96 -3.20
CA HIS A 79 -18.25 -12.15 -3.97
C HIS A 79 -19.41 -12.64 -4.85
N HIS A 80 -20.34 -11.77 -5.24
CA HIS A 80 -21.47 -12.10 -6.11
C HIS A 80 -21.40 -11.33 -7.42
N CYS A 81 -21.78 -11.99 -8.52
CA CYS A 81 -21.84 -11.36 -9.84
C CYS A 81 -22.78 -10.14 -9.80
N PRO A 82 -22.38 -8.96 -10.29
CA PRO A 82 -23.23 -7.78 -10.26
C PRO A 82 -24.45 -7.91 -11.18
N VAL A 83 -24.39 -8.81 -12.17
CA VAL A 83 -25.46 -9.03 -13.15
C VAL A 83 -26.48 -10.06 -12.65
N CYS A 84 -26.04 -11.28 -12.32
CA CYS A 84 -26.96 -12.37 -11.95
C CYS A 84 -26.94 -12.77 -10.47
N ARG A 85 -26.12 -12.10 -9.64
CA ARG A 85 -25.99 -12.35 -8.19
C ARG A 85 -25.53 -13.76 -7.80
N ARG A 86 -25.07 -14.58 -8.74
CA ARG A 86 -24.46 -15.89 -8.43
C ARG A 86 -23.12 -15.69 -7.72
N GLY A 87 -22.86 -16.51 -6.70
CA GLY A 87 -21.58 -16.53 -5.99
C GLY A 87 -20.42 -16.82 -6.95
N MET A 88 -19.35 -16.05 -6.80
CA MET A 88 -18.18 -16.06 -7.66
C MET A 88 -17.00 -16.69 -6.92
N ALA A 89 -16.66 -17.94 -7.27
CA ALA A 89 -15.42 -18.58 -6.85
C ALA A 89 -14.35 -18.28 -7.90
N ILE A 90 -13.77 -17.08 -7.88
CA ILE A 90 -12.78 -16.66 -8.88
C ILE A 90 -11.37 -16.74 -8.28
N PRO A 91 -10.38 -17.32 -8.99
CA PRO A 91 -8.96 -17.17 -8.66
C PRO A 91 -8.60 -15.68 -8.51
N PRO A 92 -7.45 -15.34 -7.89
CA PRO A 92 -6.96 -13.96 -7.88
C PRO A 92 -7.04 -13.36 -9.28
N LEU A 93 -7.63 -12.17 -9.43
CA LEU A 93 -7.90 -11.57 -10.75
C LEU A 93 -6.63 -11.48 -11.63
N GLN A 94 -5.45 -11.35 -11.01
CA GLN A 94 -4.15 -11.37 -11.67
C GLN A 94 -3.88 -12.66 -12.47
N GLN A 95 -4.53 -13.78 -12.11
CA GLN A 95 -4.42 -15.05 -12.81
C GLN A 95 -5.54 -15.27 -13.85
N THR A 96 -6.62 -14.49 -13.80
CA THR A 96 -7.70 -14.59 -14.78
C THR A 96 -7.32 -13.91 -16.10
N ARG A 97 -7.36 -14.66 -17.20
CA ARG A 97 -7.04 -14.14 -18.53
C ARG A 97 -8.22 -13.34 -19.10
N SER A 98 -7.89 -12.38 -19.95
CA SER A 98 -8.88 -11.65 -20.75
C SER A 98 -9.60 -12.59 -21.72
N ASN A 99 -10.84 -12.28 -22.06
CA ASN A 99 -11.58 -12.98 -23.10
C ASN A 99 -11.01 -12.61 -24.47
N VAL A 100 -10.12 -13.45 -24.98
CA VAL A 100 -9.38 -13.23 -26.24
C VAL A 100 -10.30 -13.04 -27.44
N THR A 101 -11.47 -13.68 -27.47
CA THR A 101 -12.43 -13.55 -28.57
C THR A 101 -13.05 -12.17 -28.57
N LEU A 102 -13.50 -11.69 -27.41
CA LEU A 102 -14.03 -10.32 -27.29
C LEU A 102 -12.96 -9.26 -27.54
N VAL A 103 -11.72 -9.48 -27.07
CA VAL A 103 -10.60 -8.57 -27.37
C VAL A 103 -10.35 -8.49 -28.88
N LYS A 104 -10.32 -9.62 -29.60
CA LYS A 104 -10.14 -9.62 -31.06
C LYS A 104 -11.30 -8.92 -31.77
N LEU A 105 -12.53 -9.18 -31.34
CA LEU A 105 -13.73 -8.58 -31.93
C LEU A 105 -13.75 -7.06 -31.72
N LEU A 106 -13.48 -6.59 -30.50
CA LEU A 106 -13.43 -5.18 -30.15
C LEU A 106 -12.35 -4.44 -30.94
N ASN A 107 -11.13 -4.97 -30.99
CA ASN A 107 -10.04 -4.34 -31.74
C ASN A 107 -10.24 -4.40 -33.26
N GLY A 108 -10.93 -5.42 -33.77
CA GLY A 108 -11.24 -5.53 -35.19
C GLY A 108 -12.38 -4.62 -35.65
N LEU A 109 -13.39 -4.42 -34.79
CA LEU A 109 -14.58 -3.64 -35.11
C LEU A 109 -14.42 -2.14 -34.80
N CYS A 110 -13.82 -1.79 -33.66
CA CYS A 110 -13.77 -0.39 -33.20
C CYS A 110 -12.43 -0.06 -32.50
N PRO A 111 -11.29 -0.16 -33.20
CA PRO A 111 -9.96 0.08 -32.61
C PRO A 111 -9.84 1.48 -31.98
N ASP A 112 -10.36 2.51 -32.64
CA ASP A 112 -10.30 3.89 -32.16
C ASP A 112 -11.11 4.09 -30.87
N ALA A 113 -12.28 3.45 -30.77
CA ALA A 113 -13.11 3.51 -29.57
C ALA A 113 -12.46 2.78 -28.38
N VAL A 114 -11.79 1.65 -28.64
CA VAL A 114 -11.01 0.93 -27.63
C VAL A 114 -9.81 1.78 -27.17
N ALA A 115 -9.09 2.41 -28.10
CA ALA A 115 -7.96 3.27 -27.79
C ALA A 115 -8.39 4.51 -26.97
N ALA A 116 -9.44 5.22 -27.41
CA ALA A 116 -10.00 6.35 -26.68
C ALA A 116 -10.51 5.93 -25.29
N ARG A 117 -11.09 4.74 -25.16
CA ARG A 117 -11.51 4.21 -23.85
C ARG A 117 -10.31 3.91 -22.95
N ALA A 118 -9.23 3.35 -23.50
CA ALA A 118 -8.00 3.09 -22.76
C ALA A 118 -7.35 4.40 -22.28
N GLU A 119 -7.31 5.42 -23.13
CA GLU A 119 -6.80 6.76 -22.81
C GLU A 119 -7.66 7.45 -21.74
N ALA A 120 -8.99 7.44 -21.88
CA ALA A 120 -9.89 8.01 -20.88
C ALA A 120 -9.73 7.35 -19.50
N VAL A 121 -9.57 6.02 -19.46
CA VAL A 121 -9.29 5.28 -18.21
C VAL A 121 -7.93 5.66 -17.64
N PHE A 122 -6.92 5.87 -18.49
CA PHE A 122 -5.59 6.30 -18.07
C PHE A 122 -5.61 7.72 -17.48
N GLU A 123 -6.30 8.66 -18.13
CA GLU A 123 -6.46 10.03 -17.64
C GLU A 123 -7.31 10.08 -16.36
N GLU A 124 -8.42 9.32 -16.25
CA GLU A 124 -9.17 9.19 -14.98
C GLU A 124 -8.28 8.68 -13.84
N GLU A 125 -7.35 7.76 -14.14
CA GLU A 125 -6.40 7.27 -13.16
C GLU A 125 -5.35 8.31 -12.76
N ARG A 126 -4.99 9.19 -13.70
CA ARG A 126 -4.02 10.26 -13.55
C ARG A 126 -4.61 11.49 -12.84
N GLU A 127 -5.88 11.81 -13.08
CA GLU A 127 -6.61 12.88 -12.40
C GLU A 127 -7.01 12.48 -10.98
N GLY A 128 -7.26 11.19 -10.72
CA GLY A 128 -7.44 10.63 -9.38
C GLY A 128 -6.15 10.53 -8.55
N THR A 129 -4.99 10.83 -9.16
CA THR A 129 -3.66 10.94 -8.58
C THR A 129 -3.13 12.34 -8.86
N GLY A 130 -3.50 13.33 -8.05
CA GLY A 130 -2.59 14.47 -7.89
C GLY A 130 -1.22 14.00 -7.40
N ASP A 131 -0.41 14.89 -6.83
CA ASP A 131 0.85 14.54 -6.14
C ASP A 131 0.69 13.54 -4.94
N LEU A 132 -0.50 12.95 -4.74
CA LEU A 132 -0.91 12.05 -3.66
C LEU A 132 -0.77 10.57 -4.05
N ASP A 133 0.46 10.12 -4.29
CA ASP A 133 0.72 8.77 -4.83
C ASP A 133 0.78 7.66 -3.78
N VAL A 134 0.94 8.02 -2.49
CA VAL A 134 1.17 7.01 -1.45
C VAL A 134 -0.14 6.61 -0.77
N PRO A 135 -0.53 5.32 -0.81
CA PRO A 135 -1.65 4.82 -0.03
C PRO A 135 -1.35 4.92 1.47
N LEU A 136 -2.27 5.50 2.24
CA LEU A 136 -2.14 5.71 3.67
C LEU A 136 -3.10 4.80 4.46
N PHE A 137 -2.51 3.96 5.31
CA PHE A 137 -3.21 3.08 6.23
C PHE A 137 -3.09 3.61 7.66
N VAL A 138 -4.19 4.15 8.19
CA VAL A 138 -4.23 4.68 9.56
C VAL A 138 -4.66 3.57 10.52
N CYS A 139 -3.74 3.10 11.36
CA CYS A 139 -4.00 1.97 12.25
C CYS A 139 -3.16 2.06 13.52
N THR A 140 -1.89 1.70 13.44
CA THR A 140 -0.98 1.61 14.58
C THR A 140 0.39 2.19 14.24
N LEU A 141 1.20 2.40 15.26
CA LEU A 141 2.59 2.82 15.10
C LEU A 141 3.41 1.65 14.57
N GLY A 142 4.35 1.95 13.68
CA GLY A 142 5.34 0.99 13.24
C GLY A 142 6.70 1.65 13.09
N PHE A 143 7.74 0.82 12.99
CA PHE A 143 9.12 1.28 13.06
C PHE A 143 9.98 0.73 11.92
N PRO A 144 11.08 1.43 11.58
CA PRO A 144 12.05 0.94 10.62
C PRO A 144 12.59 -0.45 10.98
N ASN A 145 12.75 -1.29 9.95
CA ASN A 145 13.23 -2.66 10.01
C ASN A 145 12.42 -3.63 10.91
N GLN A 146 11.26 -3.20 11.43
CA GLN A 146 10.36 -4.07 12.20
C GLN A 146 9.34 -4.75 11.28
N LEU A 147 8.99 -5.99 11.60
CA LEU A 147 7.90 -6.71 10.96
C LEU A 147 6.55 -6.25 11.52
N THR A 148 5.59 -6.10 10.62
CA THR A 148 4.20 -5.78 10.96
C THR A 148 3.29 -6.81 10.32
N PHE A 149 2.43 -7.42 11.13
CA PHE A 149 1.42 -8.38 10.67
C PHE A 149 0.04 -7.73 10.75
N LEU A 150 -0.61 -7.55 9.60
CA LEU A 150 -1.89 -6.88 9.49
C LEU A 150 -2.97 -7.83 9.02
N ARG A 151 -4.12 -7.81 9.71
CA ARG A 151 -5.35 -8.49 9.26
C ARG A 151 -6.28 -7.46 8.64
N ILE A 152 -6.36 -7.45 7.31
CA ILE A 152 -7.12 -6.48 6.54
C ILE A 152 -8.40 -7.13 6.02
N PHE A 153 -9.52 -6.81 6.68
CA PHE A 153 -10.84 -7.33 6.33
C PHE A 153 -11.72 -6.28 5.63
N GLU A 154 -11.48 -4.98 5.85
CA GLU A 154 -12.28 -3.92 5.24
C GLU A 154 -12.09 -3.85 3.71
N PRO A 155 -13.19 -3.82 2.92
CA PRO A 155 -13.17 -3.72 1.46
C PRO A 155 -12.21 -2.67 0.89
N ARG A 156 -12.24 -1.44 1.41
CA ARG A 156 -11.40 -0.32 0.95
C ARG A 156 -9.90 -0.60 1.09
N TYR A 157 -9.49 -1.26 2.17
CA TYR A 157 -8.08 -1.56 2.42
C TYR A 157 -7.65 -2.84 1.69
N ARG A 158 -8.58 -3.76 1.40
CA ARG A 158 -8.31 -4.88 0.47
C ARG A 158 -7.96 -4.38 -0.92
N LEU A 159 -8.71 -3.40 -1.43
CA LEU A 159 -8.39 -2.70 -2.68
C LEU A 159 -7.03 -1.99 -2.61
N MET A 160 -6.78 -1.24 -1.53
CA MET A 160 -5.51 -0.55 -1.29
C MET A 160 -4.32 -1.49 -1.40
N ILE A 161 -4.36 -2.65 -0.71
CA ILE A 161 -3.28 -3.64 -0.74
C ILE A 161 -3.12 -4.25 -2.14
N ARG A 162 -4.22 -4.56 -2.84
CA ARG A 162 -4.14 -5.06 -4.21
C ARG A 162 -3.42 -4.07 -5.13
N ARG A 163 -3.76 -2.78 -5.05
CA ARG A 163 -3.11 -1.72 -5.83
C ARG A 163 -1.64 -1.53 -5.46
N ALA A 164 -1.31 -1.58 -4.17
CA ALA A 164 0.07 -1.52 -3.72
C ALA A 164 0.91 -2.65 -4.33
N LEU A 165 0.38 -3.88 -4.35
CA LEU A 165 1.03 -5.05 -4.97
C LEU A 165 1.14 -4.97 -6.49
N GLU A 166 0.21 -4.28 -7.16
CA GLU A 166 0.29 -4.00 -8.60
C GLU A 166 1.33 -2.91 -8.93
N GLY A 167 1.65 -2.05 -7.95
CA GLY A 167 2.69 -1.04 -8.03
C GLY A 167 4.05 -1.52 -7.48
N ASN A 168 4.63 -0.74 -6.56
CA ASN A 168 5.94 -1.00 -5.96
C ASN A 168 5.90 -1.91 -4.71
N GLY A 169 4.73 -2.40 -4.31
CA GLY A 169 4.53 -3.22 -3.12
C GLY A 169 4.62 -2.44 -1.80
N GLU A 170 4.48 -1.10 -1.84
CA GLU A 170 4.63 -0.24 -0.66
C GLU A 170 3.35 0.51 -0.30
N PHE A 171 3.18 0.79 0.99
CA PHE A 171 2.13 1.67 1.51
C PHE A 171 2.59 2.33 2.81
N GLY A 172 2.10 3.54 3.08
CA GLY A 172 2.40 4.27 4.31
C GLY A 172 1.48 3.84 5.44
N MET A 173 2.04 3.55 6.62
CA MET A 173 1.27 3.29 7.84
C MET A 173 1.44 4.46 8.82
N LEU A 174 0.32 4.94 9.35
CA LEU A 174 0.26 6.06 10.28
C LEU A 174 -0.48 5.65 11.57
N MET A 175 -0.02 6.18 12.69
CA MET A 175 -0.72 6.02 13.97
C MET A 175 -2.00 6.86 13.98
N TYR A 176 -3.09 6.29 14.51
CA TYR A 176 -4.37 6.99 14.65
C TYR A 176 -4.27 8.12 15.68
N ASN A 177 -4.64 9.33 15.27
CA ASN A 177 -4.68 10.50 16.14
C ASN A 177 -6.08 10.62 16.75
N ARG A 178 -6.26 9.96 17.90
CA ARG A 178 -7.55 9.86 18.59
C ARG A 178 -8.09 11.21 19.05
N TYR A 179 -7.20 12.13 19.41
CA TYR A 179 -7.55 13.42 20.01
C TYR A 179 -7.59 14.56 18.99
N LEU A 180 -7.35 14.27 17.70
CA LEU A 180 -7.29 15.26 16.62
C LEU A 180 -6.33 16.42 16.93
N GLU A 181 -5.22 16.10 17.59
CA GLU A 181 -4.16 17.07 17.88
C GLU A 181 -3.65 17.68 16.56
N PRO A 182 -3.45 19.00 16.49
CA PRO A 182 -2.92 19.64 15.29
C PRO A 182 -1.56 19.07 14.87
N GLN A 183 -1.43 18.68 13.59
CA GLN A 183 -0.23 18.06 13.03
C GLN A 183 0.53 19.03 12.12
N GLY A 184 1.12 20.07 12.71
CA GLY A 184 1.81 21.13 11.96
C GLY A 184 0.86 21.80 10.97
N ASP A 185 1.30 21.94 9.72
CA ASP A 185 0.53 22.61 8.65
C ASP A 185 -0.71 21.80 8.21
N LEU A 186 -0.80 20.52 8.55
CA LEU A 186 -1.97 19.68 8.26
C LEU A 186 -3.18 20.02 9.13
N GLY A 187 -2.97 20.73 10.25
CA GLY A 187 -4.04 21.02 11.20
C GLY A 187 -4.58 19.76 11.89
N PRO A 188 -5.85 19.77 12.36
CA PRO A 188 -6.44 18.64 13.06
C PRO A 188 -6.84 17.52 12.08
N VAL A 189 -6.00 16.49 12.01
CA VAL A 189 -6.21 15.30 11.16
C VAL A 189 -6.26 14.03 12.02
N HIS A 190 -6.94 13.01 11.52
CA HIS A 190 -7.20 11.75 12.24
C HIS A 190 -5.99 10.80 12.32
N PHE A 191 -4.82 11.23 11.87
CA PHE A 191 -3.56 10.51 11.94
C PHE A 191 -2.45 11.43 12.43
N TYR A 192 -1.38 10.84 12.94
CA TYR A 192 -0.18 11.57 13.34
C TYR A 192 0.72 11.90 12.13
N HIS A 193 1.44 13.03 12.17
CA HIS A 193 2.19 13.59 11.02
C HIS A 193 3.25 12.63 10.43
N TYR A 194 3.95 11.89 11.29
CA TYR A 194 5.03 10.98 10.90
C TYR A 194 4.51 9.54 10.82
N GLY A 195 4.93 8.83 9.78
CA GLY A 195 4.57 7.44 9.54
C GLY A 195 5.76 6.57 9.16
N ILE A 196 5.47 5.30 8.94
CA ILE A 196 6.45 4.31 8.45
C ILE A 196 6.03 3.82 7.06
N MET A 197 6.95 3.88 6.10
CA MET A 197 6.73 3.23 4.81
C MET A 197 6.89 1.73 5.00
N LEU A 198 5.86 0.96 4.70
CA LEU A 198 5.88 -0.50 4.79
C LEU A 198 6.01 -1.10 3.40
N ARG A 199 6.91 -2.08 3.26
CA ARG A 199 6.99 -2.95 2.09
C ARG A 199 6.31 -4.27 2.39
N ILE A 200 5.39 -4.69 1.53
CA ILE A 200 4.71 -5.98 1.63
C ILE A 200 5.70 -7.09 1.28
N LEU A 201 5.89 -8.03 2.20
CA LEU A 201 6.73 -9.21 1.99
C LEU A 201 5.89 -10.40 1.54
N HIS A 202 4.79 -10.65 2.24
CA HIS A 202 3.88 -11.75 1.95
C HIS A 202 2.43 -11.34 2.18
N THR A 203 1.53 -11.96 1.42
CA THR A 203 0.09 -11.75 1.51
C THR A 203 -0.62 -13.08 1.35
N GLN A 204 -1.55 -13.37 2.25
CA GLN A 204 -2.42 -14.53 2.20
C GLN A 204 -3.88 -14.06 2.25
N THR A 205 -4.63 -14.32 1.18
CA THR A 205 -6.07 -14.05 1.13
C THR A 205 -6.85 -15.28 1.62
N LEU A 206 -7.67 -15.09 2.65
CA LEU A 206 -8.55 -16.11 3.22
C LEU A 206 -9.83 -16.29 2.37
N ALA A 207 -10.61 -17.35 2.65
CA ALA A 207 -11.82 -17.67 1.88
C ALA A 207 -12.94 -16.60 1.98
N ASP A 208 -12.97 -15.83 3.08
CA ASP A 208 -13.84 -14.66 3.27
C ASP A 208 -13.30 -13.38 2.57
N GLY A 209 -12.14 -13.50 1.93
CA GLY A 209 -11.39 -12.45 1.27
C GLY A 209 -10.60 -11.53 2.21
N THR A 210 -10.55 -11.81 3.51
CA THR A 210 -9.63 -11.13 4.44
C THR A 210 -8.19 -11.36 4.00
N ASN A 211 -7.37 -10.31 3.96
CA ASN A 211 -5.93 -10.42 3.71
C ASN A 211 -5.15 -10.47 5.02
N LEU A 212 -4.29 -11.48 5.18
CA LEU A 212 -3.21 -11.48 6.15
C LEU A 212 -1.95 -10.97 5.46
N VAL A 213 -1.45 -9.81 5.88
CA VAL A 213 -0.33 -9.12 5.25
C VAL A 213 0.85 -9.11 6.22
N GLU A 214 1.97 -9.65 5.77
CA GLU A 214 3.28 -9.49 6.42
C GLU A 214 4.04 -8.40 5.69
N SER A 215 4.46 -7.38 6.42
CA SER A 215 5.22 -6.26 5.88
C SER A 215 6.40 -5.88 6.76
N ARG A 216 7.38 -5.16 6.19
CA ARG A 216 8.55 -4.65 6.90
C ARG A 216 8.63 -3.14 6.77
N GLY A 217 8.91 -2.46 7.89
CA GLY A 217 9.19 -1.03 7.90
C GLY A 217 10.49 -0.70 7.17
N MET A 218 10.41 0.23 6.22
CA MET A 218 11.54 0.62 5.38
C MET A 218 12.18 1.91 5.88
N TYR A 219 11.43 3.01 5.86
CA TYR A 219 11.90 4.33 6.25
C TYR A 219 10.75 5.18 6.79
N ARG A 220 11.08 6.16 7.63
CA ARG A 220 10.09 7.11 8.14
C ARG A 220 9.75 8.12 7.06
N PHE A 221 8.51 8.62 7.09
CA PHE A 221 8.09 9.71 6.23
C PHE A 221 7.25 10.71 7.03
N ARG A 222 7.09 11.91 6.48
CA ARG A 222 6.10 12.89 6.94
C ARG A 222 5.08 13.17 5.85
N VAL A 223 3.81 13.32 6.24
CA VAL A 223 2.73 13.66 5.30
C VAL A 223 2.76 15.15 4.98
N LYS A 224 2.79 15.50 3.69
CA LYS A 224 2.74 16.90 3.21
C LYS A 224 1.34 17.34 2.85
N ALA A 225 0.61 16.46 2.19
CA ALA A 225 -0.76 16.64 1.81
C ALA A 225 -1.46 15.29 1.86
N HIS A 226 -2.77 15.29 2.08
CA HIS A 226 -3.56 14.07 2.10
C HIS A 226 -4.90 14.26 1.40
N GLY A 227 -5.48 13.15 0.99
CA GLY A 227 -6.79 13.07 0.37
C GLY A 227 -7.40 11.70 0.61
N VAL A 228 -8.51 11.44 -0.07
CA VAL A 228 -9.20 10.15 -0.02
C VAL A 228 -9.40 9.66 -1.45
N ARG A 229 -9.05 8.40 -1.69
CA ARG A 229 -9.26 7.71 -2.97
C ARG A 229 -9.97 6.40 -2.70
N ASP A 230 -11.14 6.19 -3.32
CA ASP A 230 -11.93 4.96 -3.17
C ASP A 230 -12.15 4.52 -1.70
N GLY A 231 -12.32 5.50 -0.81
CA GLY A 231 -12.62 5.30 0.61
C GLY A 231 -11.42 5.07 1.54
N TYR A 232 -10.20 4.96 1.02
CA TYR A 232 -8.96 4.92 1.82
C TYR A 232 -8.14 6.20 1.65
N GLY A 233 -7.25 6.49 2.61
CA GLY A 233 -6.42 7.69 2.58
C GLY A 233 -5.30 7.59 1.54
N VAL A 234 -5.01 8.70 0.87
CA VAL A 234 -3.82 8.83 0.01
C VAL A 234 -3.06 10.09 0.41
N GLY A 235 -1.75 10.13 0.18
CA GLY A 235 -0.93 11.24 0.61
C GLY A 235 0.26 11.53 -0.29
N ASN A 236 0.64 12.80 -0.34
CA ASN A 236 1.97 13.22 -0.73
C ASN A 236 2.83 13.12 0.53
N VAL A 237 3.90 12.34 0.46
CA VAL A 237 4.78 12.10 1.60
C VAL A 237 6.21 12.43 1.24
N GLU A 238 6.95 12.92 2.22
CA GLU A 238 8.37 13.16 2.10
C GLU A 238 9.12 12.18 3.02
N ARG A 239 10.13 11.52 2.47
CA ARG A 239 11.03 10.67 3.24
C ARG A 239 11.74 11.48 4.33
N PHE A 240 11.82 10.92 5.53
CA PHE A 240 12.35 11.57 6.72
C PHE A 240 13.54 10.75 7.26
N ASP A 241 14.73 11.09 6.79
CA ASP A 241 16.00 10.47 7.20
C ASP A 241 16.70 11.26 8.32
N ASP A 242 17.69 10.64 8.93
CA ASP A 242 18.54 11.29 9.93
C ASP A 242 19.49 12.30 9.28
N VAL A 243 19.98 13.25 10.09
CA VAL A 243 21.02 14.18 9.65
C VAL A 243 22.32 13.44 9.27
N PRO A 244 23.17 14.03 8.42
CA PRO A 244 24.46 13.42 8.07
C PRO A 244 25.36 13.20 9.29
N LEU A 245 26.21 12.17 9.25
CA LEU A 245 27.11 11.80 10.36
C LEU A 245 27.98 12.96 10.86
N ALA A 246 28.47 13.82 9.96
CA ALA A 246 29.27 14.99 10.36
C ALA A 246 28.49 15.98 11.24
N GLU A 247 27.19 16.13 10.99
CA GLU A 247 26.32 16.96 11.82
C GLU A 247 26.03 16.28 13.16
N GLU A 248 25.84 14.96 13.16
CA GLU A 248 25.65 14.18 14.37
C GLU A 248 26.89 14.22 15.30
N GLU A 249 28.09 14.07 14.75
CA GLU A 249 29.36 14.22 15.48
C GLU A 249 29.53 15.64 16.06
N ARG A 250 29.15 16.66 15.28
CA ARG A 250 29.18 18.07 15.73
C ARG A 250 28.26 18.30 16.92
N ILE A 251 27.02 17.80 16.85
CA ILE A 251 26.03 17.91 17.94
C ILE A 251 26.52 17.16 19.18
N GLU A 252 27.06 15.95 19.02
CA GLU A 252 27.62 15.18 20.14
C GLU A 252 28.78 15.93 20.82
N ALA A 253 29.73 16.46 20.05
CA ALA A 253 30.85 17.21 20.59
C ALA A 253 30.40 18.46 21.36
N GLU A 254 29.41 19.19 20.83
CA GLU A 254 28.85 20.37 21.49
C GLU A 254 28.21 20.00 22.84
N GLU A 255 27.32 19.00 22.86
CA GLU A 255 26.57 18.63 24.06
C GLU A 255 27.43 17.96 25.14
N THR A 256 28.40 17.13 24.74
CA THR A 256 29.30 16.42 25.68
C THR A 256 30.37 17.34 26.27
N SER A 257 30.68 18.46 25.60
CA SER A 257 31.60 19.48 26.12
C SER A 257 31.00 20.35 27.23
N LEU A 258 29.67 20.33 27.41
CA LEU A 258 29.00 21.11 28.44
C LEU A 258 29.40 20.66 29.85
N PRO A 259 29.44 21.58 30.84
CA PRO A 259 29.72 21.22 32.23
C PRO A 259 28.77 20.15 32.74
N ALA A 260 29.25 19.26 33.61
CA ALA A 260 28.44 18.18 34.19
C ALA A 260 27.13 18.71 34.78
N ALA A 261 26.04 17.99 34.51
CA ALA A 261 24.73 18.33 35.07
C ALA A 261 24.73 18.07 36.59
N GLY A 262 23.91 18.82 37.32
CA GLY A 262 23.74 18.61 38.76
C GLY A 262 23.21 17.21 39.09
N GLU A 263 23.47 16.73 40.31
CA GLU A 263 23.12 15.37 40.74
C GLU A 263 21.60 15.05 40.65
N GLY A 264 20.73 16.07 40.72
CA GLY A 264 19.28 15.93 40.56
C GLY A 264 18.73 16.12 39.15
N ASP A 265 19.55 16.52 38.17
CA ASP A 265 19.12 16.81 36.79
C ASP A 265 19.32 15.59 35.88
N MET A 266 18.40 14.63 35.97
CA MET A 266 18.44 13.40 35.17
C MET A 266 18.46 13.67 33.66
N THR A 267 17.68 14.65 33.20
CA THR A 267 17.62 15.01 31.78
C THR A 267 18.95 15.62 31.33
N GLY A 268 19.52 16.52 32.13
CA GLY A 268 20.83 17.10 31.84
C GLY A 268 21.95 16.08 31.84
N GLN A 269 21.90 15.08 32.73
CA GLN A 269 22.87 13.99 32.75
C GLN A 269 22.78 13.17 31.45
N ILE A 270 21.59 12.75 31.04
CA ILE A 270 21.37 12.02 29.77
C ILE A 270 21.86 12.84 28.57
N ASN A 271 21.54 14.13 28.52
CA ASN A 271 21.88 14.99 27.39
C ASN A 271 23.40 15.10 27.15
N ARG A 272 24.21 14.95 28.21
CA ARG A 272 25.67 15.07 28.18
C ARG A 272 26.40 13.72 28.06
N MET A 273 25.69 12.60 28.11
CA MET A 273 26.32 11.28 27.91
C MET A 273 26.80 11.12 26.46
N PRO A 274 28.01 10.63 26.19
CA PRO A 274 28.42 10.33 24.81
C PRO A 274 27.53 9.23 24.20
N THR A 275 27.42 9.19 22.88
CA THR A 275 26.48 8.33 22.16
C THR A 275 26.75 6.85 22.45
N CYS A 276 28.02 6.47 22.53
CA CYS A 276 28.43 5.13 22.95
C CYS A 276 27.95 4.77 24.37
N ALA A 277 27.94 5.72 25.30
CA ALA A 277 27.45 5.48 26.66
C ALA A 277 25.93 5.36 26.71
N LEU A 278 25.20 6.07 25.84
CA LEU A 278 23.75 5.90 25.70
C LEU A 278 23.39 4.52 25.16
N VAL A 279 24.12 4.03 24.15
CA VAL A 279 23.95 2.66 23.63
C VAL A 279 24.25 1.64 24.72
N ALA A 280 25.39 1.77 25.41
CA ALA A 280 25.77 0.87 26.50
C ALA A 280 24.72 0.84 27.62
N LEU A 281 24.18 2.00 28.01
CA LEU A 281 23.10 2.09 29.00
C LEU A 281 21.88 1.26 28.59
N GLY A 282 21.50 1.33 27.31
CA GLY A 282 20.41 0.55 26.73
C GLY A 282 20.67 -0.95 26.74
N GLN A 283 21.83 -1.37 26.21
CA GLN A 283 22.22 -2.78 26.13
C GLN A 283 22.37 -3.42 27.51
N ASP A 284 23.00 -2.71 28.46
CA ASP A 284 23.15 -3.17 29.83
C ASP A 284 21.78 -3.31 30.52
N PHE A 285 20.87 -2.36 30.29
CA PHE A 285 19.52 -2.44 30.83
C PHE A 285 18.76 -3.66 30.32
N VAL A 286 18.82 -3.93 29.00
CA VAL A 286 18.20 -5.11 28.40
C VAL A 286 18.78 -6.38 29.00
N THR A 287 20.10 -6.48 29.11
CA THR A 287 20.80 -7.63 29.70
C THR A 287 20.35 -7.86 31.16
N ARG A 288 20.29 -6.80 31.97
CA ARG A 288 19.78 -6.87 33.35
C ARG A 288 18.33 -7.34 33.42
N MET A 289 17.48 -6.89 32.51
CA MET A 289 16.06 -7.25 32.48
C MET A 289 15.83 -8.69 31.97
N GLN A 290 16.64 -9.16 31.02
CA GLN A 290 16.66 -10.57 30.60
C GLN A 290 17.09 -11.48 31.74
N ALA A 291 18.16 -11.13 32.47
CA ALA A 291 18.61 -11.89 33.65
C ALA A 291 17.53 -11.99 34.75
N ARG A 292 16.66 -10.98 34.83
CA ARG A 292 15.50 -10.94 35.74
C ARG A 292 14.23 -11.56 35.15
N SER A 293 14.31 -12.18 33.97
CA SER A 293 13.19 -12.82 33.27
C SER A 293 11.99 -11.89 33.07
N ALA A 294 12.25 -10.63 32.71
CA ALA A 294 11.19 -9.66 32.44
C ALA A 294 10.24 -10.18 31.34
N ASN A 295 8.93 -10.18 31.61
CA ASN A 295 7.92 -10.79 30.73
C ASN A 295 7.93 -10.28 29.28
N TRP A 296 8.30 -9.01 29.08
CA TRP A 296 8.38 -8.35 27.78
C TRP A 296 9.70 -8.59 27.03
N LEU A 297 10.65 -9.34 27.63
CA LEU A 297 11.89 -9.81 27.01
C LEU A 297 12.00 -11.35 27.00
N GLN A 298 10.88 -12.05 27.19
CA GLN A 298 10.85 -13.51 27.07
C GLN A 298 11.13 -13.95 25.64
N GLN A 299 11.59 -15.20 25.47
CA GLN A 299 11.96 -15.77 24.17
C GLN A 299 10.88 -15.56 23.10
N ARG A 300 9.60 -15.78 23.44
CA ARG A 300 8.47 -15.55 22.52
C ARG A 300 8.38 -14.14 21.91
N VAL A 301 8.84 -13.11 22.64
CA VAL A 301 8.88 -11.73 22.13
C VAL A 301 10.08 -11.54 21.21
N LEU A 302 11.22 -12.13 21.58
CA LEU A 302 12.44 -12.12 20.77
C LEU A 302 12.28 -12.95 19.48
N ASP A 303 11.44 -13.99 19.48
CA ASP A 303 11.12 -14.77 18.29
C ASP A 303 10.34 -13.93 17.26
N VAL A 304 9.60 -12.90 17.71
CA VAL A 304 8.84 -11.98 16.84
C VAL A 304 9.69 -10.77 16.41
N HIS A 305 10.39 -10.13 17.35
CA HIS A 305 11.11 -8.87 17.10
C HIS A 305 12.60 -9.05 16.80
N GLY A 306 13.14 -10.25 16.97
CA GLY A 306 14.56 -10.53 16.93
C GLY A 306 15.29 -10.17 18.23
N GLN A 307 16.58 -10.49 18.24
CA GLN A 307 17.50 -10.09 19.30
C GLN A 307 17.76 -8.57 19.25
N PRO A 308 18.16 -7.95 20.38
CA PRO A 308 18.56 -6.55 20.39
C PRO A 308 19.65 -6.29 19.33
N PRO A 309 19.46 -5.31 18.43
CA PRO A 309 20.48 -4.99 17.43
C PRO A 309 21.66 -4.23 18.06
N ASP A 310 22.85 -4.44 17.52
CA ASP A 310 24.07 -3.70 17.89
C ASP A 310 24.12 -2.30 17.26
N ASP A 311 23.32 -2.06 16.23
CA ASP A 311 23.23 -0.79 15.54
C ASP A 311 22.49 0.26 16.39
N ALA A 312 23.22 1.33 16.73
CA ALA A 312 22.72 2.47 17.50
C ALA A 312 21.49 3.14 16.86
N ALA A 313 21.38 3.15 15.53
CA ALA A 313 20.26 3.76 14.82
C ALA A 313 18.98 2.94 14.94
N LEU A 314 19.10 1.60 15.03
CA LEU A 314 17.99 0.65 15.06
C LEU A 314 17.58 0.26 16.47
N PHE A 315 18.52 0.25 17.43
CA PHE A 315 18.27 -0.15 18.81
C PHE A 315 17.08 0.59 19.44
N PRO A 316 16.92 1.92 19.32
CA PRO A 316 15.79 2.63 19.91
C PRO A 316 14.42 2.13 19.43
N TYR A 317 14.32 1.83 18.13
CA TYR A 317 13.09 1.34 17.50
C TYR A 317 12.75 -0.09 17.93
N TRP A 318 13.76 -0.96 17.96
CA TRP A 318 13.59 -2.32 18.51
C TRP A 318 13.17 -2.24 19.98
N PHE A 319 13.83 -1.40 20.78
CA PHE A 319 13.54 -1.25 22.20
C PHE A 319 12.12 -0.75 22.45
N ALA A 320 11.65 0.24 21.68
CA ALA A 320 10.26 0.71 21.72
C ALA A 320 9.24 -0.37 21.32
N SER A 321 9.61 -1.29 20.44
CA SER A 321 8.74 -2.38 19.99
C SER A 321 8.49 -3.42 21.09
N VAL A 322 9.50 -3.69 21.92
CA VAL A 322 9.40 -4.68 23.01
C VAL A 322 8.95 -4.07 24.34
N LEU A 323 9.18 -2.77 24.57
CA LEU A 323 8.91 -2.12 25.85
C LEU A 323 7.40 -1.82 26.03
N PRO A 324 6.78 -2.22 27.16
CA PRO A 324 5.35 -2.02 27.42
C PRO A 324 5.05 -0.60 27.93
N ILE A 325 5.28 0.41 27.10
CA ILE A 325 4.90 1.81 27.32
C ILE A 325 3.82 2.26 26.33
N SER A 326 3.21 3.42 26.53
CA SER A 326 2.14 3.90 25.64
C SER A 326 2.67 4.24 24.25
N GLU A 327 1.82 4.08 23.23
CA GLU A 327 2.17 4.36 21.84
C GLU A 327 2.51 5.83 21.61
N GLU A 328 1.91 6.75 22.37
CA GLU A 328 2.21 8.19 22.31
C GLU A 328 3.64 8.50 22.80
N GLU A 329 4.14 7.77 23.80
CA GLU A 329 5.54 7.89 24.22
C GLU A 329 6.47 7.35 23.14
N LYS A 330 6.14 6.18 22.57
CA LYS A 330 6.90 5.56 21.49
C LYS A 330 6.95 6.43 20.22
N TYR A 331 5.85 7.13 19.91
CA TYR A 331 5.73 8.01 18.75
C TYR A 331 6.76 9.15 18.75
N LYS A 332 7.26 9.57 19.92
CA LYS A 332 8.32 10.59 20.02
C LYS A 332 9.57 10.22 19.22
N LEU A 333 9.86 8.93 19.02
CA LEU A 333 10.98 8.46 18.20
C LEU A 333 10.79 8.73 16.70
N MET A 334 9.57 8.98 16.23
CA MET A 334 9.30 9.19 14.81
C MET A 334 9.76 10.57 14.35
N GLY A 335 9.68 11.59 15.22
CA GLY A 335 10.02 12.98 14.91
C GLY A 335 11.49 13.38 15.11
N THR A 336 12.32 12.52 15.73
CA THR A 336 13.73 12.81 16.00
C THR A 336 14.56 12.87 14.72
N THR A 337 15.57 13.73 14.64
CA THR A 337 16.42 13.88 13.44
C THR A 337 17.82 13.28 13.59
N THR A 338 18.20 12.84 14.79
CA THR A 338 19.51 12.24 15.07
C THR A 338 19.35 10.88 15.76
N VAL A 339 20.34 9.99 15.60
CA VAL A 339 20.39 8.71 16.32
C VAL A 339 20.56 8.96 17.82
N ARG A 340 21.42 9.92 18.17
CA ARG A 340 21.69 10.35 19.53
C ARG A 340 20.44 10.84 20.27
N GLU A 341 19.61 11.66 19.64
CA GLU A 341 18.34 12.11 20.23
C GLU A 341 17.40 10.94 20.52
N ARG A 342 17.28 9.98 19.59
CA ARG A 342 16.51 8.75 19.84
C ARG A 342 17.03 7.97 21.03
N LEU A 343 18.35 7.82 21.12
CA LEU A 343 18.98 7.13 22.25
C LEU A 343 18.69 7.84 23.57
N LYS A 344 18.74 9.17 23.61
CA LYS A 344 18.36 9.95 24.80
C LYS A 344 16.91 9.74 25.21
N VAL A 345 15.98 9.69 24.26
CA VAL A 345 14.57 9.37 24.52
C VAL A 345 14.47 8.01 25.21
N THR A 346 15.12 6.98 24.66
CA THR A 346 15.11 5.64 25.29
C THR A 346 15.82 5.59 26.64
N ALA A 347 16.90 6.33 26.82
CA ALA A 347 17.61 6.47 28.10
C ALA A 347 16.71 7.10 29.16
N SER A 348 15.88 8.09 28.78
CA SER A 348 14.92 8.71 29.70
C SER A 348 13.86 7.70 30.18
N TRP A 349 13.40 6.81 29.30
CA TRP A 349 12.50 5.72 29.67
C TRP A 349 13.16 4.76 30.64
N ILE A 350 14.41 4.37 30.38
CA ILE A 350 15.20 3.50 31.26
C ILE A 350 15.31 4.11 32.66
N ARG A 351 15.73 5.37 32.76
CA ARG A 351 15.86 6.05 34.05
C ARG A 351 14.54 6.17 34.80
N ARG A 352 13.44 6.43 34.09
CA ARG A 352 12.09 6.48 34.67
C ARG A 352 11.64 5.11 35.19
N ILE A 353 11.96 4.03 34.48
CA ILE A 353 11.63 2.66 34.92
C ILE A 353 12.49 2.27 36.14
N GLU A 354 13.76 2.65 36.16
CA GLU A 354 14.66 2.41 37.30
C GLU A 354 14.19 3.18 38.54
N SER A 355 13.78 4.43 38.40
CA SER A 355 13.30 5.25 39.53
C SER A 355 11.94 4.85 40.10
N GLN A 356 11.12 4.13 39.33
CA GLN A 356 9.82 3.61 39.79
C GLN A 356 9.93 2.26 40.53
N ARG A 357 11.07 1.58 40.43
CA ARG A 357 11.26 0.24 41.01
C ARG A 357 11.97 0.25 42.35
N TRP A 358 12.46 1.41 42.80
CA TRP A 358 13.05 1.69 44.11
C TRP A 358 12.20 2.78 44.78
#